data_AF-A0A537HEC1-F1
#
_entry.id   AF-A0A537HEC1-F1
#
_cell.length_a   1.000
_cell.length_b   1.000
_cell.length_c   1.000
_cell.angle_alpha   90.00
_cell.angle_beta   90.00
_cell.angle_gamma   90.00
#
_symmetry.space_group_name_H-M   'P 1'
#
loop_
_entity.id
_entity.type
_entity.pdbx_description
1 polymer ?
#
loop_
_entity_poly.entity_id
_entity_poly.type
_entity_poly.pdbx_seq_one_letter_code
_entity_poly.pdbx_strand_id
1 'polypeptide(L)'
;MKKWKVTAATAAALAGLAHFGVGLYGFATPDMTKSMFGDEAVWLVPAFFLVLGSFELVWAWVTLVYREPTMIGIGVAGFIGSIILYLVALATPLTPFGVKQQTLTTLSAVPFTVKFIEIVYIIAAVSMMRLMTTEEPSRRLESRL
;
A
#
# COMPACT_ATOMS: atom_id res chain seq x y z
N MET A 1 23.48 2.12 4.36
CA MET A 1 22.18 1.98 3.65
C MET A 1 21.72 3.36 3.19
N LYS A 2 21.28 3.58 1.93
CA LYS A 2 20.87 4.93 1.45
C LYS A 2 19.63 5.39 2.25
N LYS A 3 19.59 6.64 2.75
CA LYS A 3 18.53 7.17 3.64
C LYS A 3 17.10 6.95 3.09
N TRP A 4 16.91 7.09 1.78
CA TRP A 4 15.61 6.88 1.14
C TRP A 4 15.12 5.42 1.20
N LYS A 5 16.02 4.41 1.18
CA LYS A 5 15.62 2.98 1.27
C LYS A 5 14.91 2.74 2.59
N VAL A 6 15.43 3.38 3.64
CA VAL A 6 14.82 3.36 4.97
C VAL A 6 13.48 4.07 4.91
N THR A 7 13.40 5.28 4.35
CA THR A 7 12.12 6.02 4.23
C THR A 7 11.05 5.23 3.48
N ALA A 8 11.38 4.64 2.32
CA ALA A 8 10.45 3.83 1.55
C ALA A 8 10.05 2.57 2.36
N ALA A 9 11.00 1.80 2.85
CA ALA A 9 10.68 0.61 3.64
C ALA A 9 9.86 0.94 4.89
N THR A 10 10.14 2.05 5.58
CA THR A 10 9.36 2.52 6.72
C THR A 10 7.95 2.92 6.30
N ALA A 11 7.78 3.62 5.19
CA ALA A 11 6.46 3.97 4.67
C ALA A 11 5.64 2.71 4.34
N ALA A 12 6.21 1.75 3.59
CA ALA A 12 5.56 0.48 3.30
C ALA A 12 5.24 -0.32 4.58
N ALA A 13 6.15 -0.34 5.56
CA ALA A 13 5.91 -1.03 6.82
C ALA A 13 4.79 -0.39 7.65
N LEU A 14 4.73 0.94 7.70
CA LEU A 14 3.69 1.67 8.41
C LEU A 14 2.31 1.48 7.76
N ALA A 15 2.24 1.53 6.42
CA ALA A 15 1.02 1.19 5.69
C ALA A 15 0.59 -0.25 6.00
N GLY A 16 1.53 -1.19 5.97
CA GLY A 16 1.26 -2.59 6.22
C GLY A 16 0.69 -2.85 7.61
N LEU A 17 1.31 -2.27 8.65
CA LEU A 17 0.84 -2.36 10.03
C LEU A 17 -0.54 -1.73 10.23
N ALA A 18 -0.83 -0.62 9.56
CA ALA A 18 -2.14 0.02 9.63
C ALA A 18 -3.23 -0.83 8.97
N HIS A 19 -2.95 -1.45 7.81
CA HIS A 19 -3.86 -2.41 7.19
C HIS A 19 -4.08 -3.65 8.05
N PHE A 20 -3.04 -4.17 8.72
CA PHE A 20 -3.21 -5.23 9.72
C PHE A 20 -4.14 -4.79 10.85
N GLY A 21 -3.97 -3.58 11.37
CA GLY A 21 -4.85 -3.01 12.40
C GLY A 21 -6.31 -2.98 11.95
N VAL A 22 -6.58 -2.48 10.73
CA VAL A 22 -7.93 -2.47 10.15
C VAL A 22 -8.48 -3.87 9.95
N GLY A 23 -7.69 -4.80 9.41
CA GLY A 23 -8.08 -6.19 9.18
C GLY A 23 -8.41 -6.92 10.49
N LEU A 24 -7.51 -6.90 11.47
CA LEU A 24 -7.70 -7.54 12.77
C LEU A 24 -8.90 -6.96 13.53
N TYR A 25 -9.05 -5.64 13.48
CA TYR A 25 -10.21 -4.98 14.08
C TYR A 25 -11.51 -5.43 13.40
N GLY A 26 -11.54 -5.49 12.07
CA GLY A 26 -12.70 -5.97 11.30
C GLY A 26 -13.08 -7.43 11.61
N PHE A 27 -12.11 -8.29 11.91
CA PHE A 27 -12.33 -9.66 12.41
C PHE A 27 -12.89 -9.67 13.85
N ALA A 28 -12.41 -8.78 14.71
CA ALA A 28 -12.85 -8.68 16.10
C ALA A 28 -14.24 -8.04 16.26
N THR A 29 -14.72 -7.29 15.25
CA THR A 29 -16.01 -6.60 15.27
C THR A 29 -16.87 -6.94 14.05
N PRO A 30 -17.30 -8.21 13.88
CA PRO A 30 -18.02 -8.67 12.69
C PRO A 30 -19.36 -7.96 12.47
N ASP A 31 -20.10 -7.63 13.55
CA ASP A 31 -21.37 -6.88 13.45
C ASP A 31 -21.16 -5.48 12.89
N MET A 32 -20.04 -4.85 13.26
CA MET A 32 -19.70 -3.53 12.73
C MET A 32 -19.27 -3.62 11.27
N THR A 33 -18.42 -4.58 10.92
CA THR A 33 -18.03 -4.86 9.53
C THR A 33 -19.27 -5.14 8.66
N LYS A 34 -20.22 -5.93 9.17
CA LYS A 34 -21.51 -6.21 8.52
C LYS A 34 -22.32 -4.93 8.31
N SER A 35 -22.45 -4.08 9.33
CA SER A 35 -23.17 -2.81 9.21
C SER A 35 -22.53 -1.84 8.21
N MET A 36 -21.20 -1.92 8.04
CA MET A 36 -20.40 -1.01 7.22
C MET A 36 -20.24 -1.48 5.78
N PHE A 37 -20.24 -2.79 5.52
CA PHE A 37 -19.89 -3.36 4.22
C PHE A 37 -20.90 -4.41 3.70
N GLY A 38 -21.89 -4.80 4.51
CA GLY A 38 -22.89 -5.81 4.18
C GLY A 38 -22.53 -7.22 4.69
N ASP A 39 -23.53 -8.10 4.70
CA ASP A 39 -23.46 -9.46 5.26
C ASP A 39 -22.38 -10.32 4.60
N GLU A 40 -22.20 -10.18 3.28
CA GLU A 40 -21.22 -10.98 2.52
C GLU A 40 -19.77 -10.49 2.73
N ALA A 41 -19.59 -9.28 3.25
CA ALA A 41 -18.30 -8.62 3.36
C ALA A 41 -17.57 -8.87 4.69
N VAL A 42 -18.25 -9.51 5.66
CA VAL A 42 -17.76 -9.73 7.04
C VAL A 42 -16.40 -10.40 7.09
N TRP A 43 -16.12 -11.31 6.17
CA TRP A 43 -14.85 -12.03 6.10
C TRP A 43 -13.94 -11.53 4.97
N LEU A 44 -14.53 -11.11 3.85
CA LEU A 44 -13.79 -10.69 2.66
C LEU A 44 -13.03 -9.38 2.88
N VAL A 45 -13.66 -8.38 3.52
CA VAL A 45 -13.02 -7.07 3.74
C VAL A 45 -11.85 -7.16 4.73
N PRO A 46 -12.00 -7.79 5.91
CA PRO A 46 -10.86 -8.02 6.81
C PRO A 46 -9.74 -8.84 6.16
N ALA A 47 -10.07 -9.93 5.46
CA ALA A 47 -9.08 -10.76 4.78
C ALA A 47 -8.31 -9.98 3.71
N PHE A 48 -8.98 -9.14 2.92
CA PHE A 48 -8.33 -8.25 1.95
C PHE A 48 -7.29 -7.35 2.62
N PHE A 49 -7.63 -6.71 3.73
CA PHE A 49 -6.70 -5.83 4.44
C PHE A 49 -5.53 -6.59 5.07
N LEU A 50 -5.73 -7.83 5.55
CA LEU A 50 -4.62 -8.66 6.02
C LEU A 50 -3.66 -9.06 4.88
N VAL A 51 -4.20 -9.44 3.72
CA VAL A 51 -3.40 -9.78 2.54
C VAL A 51 -2.63 -8.57 2.05
N LEU A 52 -3.29 -7.41 1.97
CA LEU A 52 -2.66 -6.16 1.58
C LEU A 52 -1.57 -5.76 2.58
N GLY A 53 -1.85 -5.79 3.88
CA GLY A 53 -0.84 -5.48 4.91
C GLY A 53 0.36 -6.42 4.86
N SER A 54 0.13 -7.72 4.62
CA SER A 54 1.19 -8.72 4.44
C SER A 54 2.06 -8.40 3.22
N PHE A 55 1.42 -8.07 2.09
CA PHE A 55 2.12 -7.66 0.88
C PHE A 55 3.04 -6.47 1.15
N GLU A 56 2.56 -5.44 1.85
CA GLU A 56 3.33 -4.22 2.11
C GLU A 56 4.50 -4.45 3.08
N LEU A 57 4.34 -5.34 4.08
CA LEU A 57 5.45 -5.74 4.96
C LEU A 57 6.53 -6.53 4.19
N VAL A 58 6.12 -7.49 3.37
CA VAL A 58 7.03 -8.21 2.47
C VAL A 58 7.75 -7.20 1.57
N TRP A 59 7.02 -6.20 1.10
CA TRP A 59 7.58 -5.22 0.20
C TRP A 59 8.53 -4.22 0.87
N ALA A 60 8.28 -3.86 2.13
CA ALA A 60 9.22 -3.13 2.96
C ALA A 60 10.54 -3.90 3.10
N TRP A 61 10.47 -5.20 3.37
CA TRP A 61 11.65 -6.07 3.43
C TRP A 61 12.37 -6.15 2.09
N VAL A 62 11.65 -6.39 0.99
CA VAL A 62 12.23 -6.47 -0.36
C VAL A 62 12.94 -5.17 -0.72
N THR A 63 12.34 -4.03 -0.38
CA THR A 63 12.93 -2.70 -0.58
C THR A 63 14.25 -2.56 0.15
N LEU A 64 14.39 -3.08 1.38
CA LEU A 64 15.64 -3.03 2.14
C LEU A 64 16.72 -3.95 1.57
N VAL A 65 16.35 -5.18 1.21
CA VAL A 65 17.30 -6.24 0.84
C VAL A 65 17.72 -6.17 -0.62
N TYR A 66 16.77 -6.10 -1.54
CA TYR A 66 17.04 -6.18 -2.97
C TYR A 66 17.40 -4.82 -3.57
N ARG A 67 18.08 -4.88 -4.73
CA ARG A 67 18.46 -3.70 -5.52
C ARG A 67 17.92 -3.72 -6.94
N GLU A 68 17.19 -4.77 -7.32
CA GLU A 68 16.68 -4.92 -8.67
C GLU A 68 15.52 -3.94 -8.92
N PRO A 69 15.64 -3.06 -9.94
CA PRO A 69 14.59 -2.10 -10.26
C PRO A 69 13.25 -2.77 -10.59
N THR A 70 13.29 -3.92 -11.26
CA THR A 70 12.10 -4.71 -11.62
C THR A 70 11.31 -5.12 -10.39
N MET A 71 11.99 -5.61 -9.36
CA MET A 71 11.34 -5.96 -8.10
C MET A 71 10.66 -4.72 -7.55
N ILE A 72 11.40 -3.64 -7.29
CA ILE A 72 10.85 -2.38 -6.74
C ILE A 72 9.63 -1.89 -7.54
N GLY A 73 9.66 -2.02 -8.87
CA GLY A 73 8.56 -1.67 -9.77
C GLY A 73 7.29 -2.50 -9.57
N ILE A 74 7.40 -3.80 -9.30
CA ILE A 74 6.24 -4.66 -8.98
C ILE A 74 5.53 -4.15 -7.71
N GLY A 75 6.30 -3.80 -6.69
CA GLY A 75 5.76 -3.19 -5.48
C GLY A 75 4.99 -1.91 -5.77
N VAL A 76 5.63 -0.98 -6.47
CA VAL A 76 5.02 0.29 -6.88
C VAL A 76 3.70 0.07 -7.63
N ALA A 77 3.65 -0.89 -8.56
CA ALA A 77 2.42 -1.24 -9.26
C ALA A 77 1.32 -1.76 -8.31
N GLY A 78 1.67 -2.60 -7.33
CA GLY A 78 0.76 -3.07 -6.29
C GLY A 78 0.15 -1.92 -5.46
N PHE A 79 0.99 -0.98 -5.01
CA PHE A 79 0.56 0.21 -4.25
C PHE A 79 -0.29 1.17 -5.11
N ILE A 80 0.01 1.33 -6.40
CA ILE A 80 -0.84 2.12 -7.30
C ILE A 80 -2.21 1.44 -7.44
N GLY A 81 -2.23 0.12 -7.61
CA GLY A 81 -3.46 -0.67 -7.67
C GLY A 81 -4.33 -0.50 -6.42
N SER A 82 -3.75 -0.56 -5.23
CA SER A 82 -4.49 -0.37 -3.97
C SER A 82 -5.05 1.05 -3.83
N ILE A 83 -4.33 2.08 -4.27
CA ILE A 83 -4.83 3.47 -4.30
C ILE A 83 -5.99 3.60 -5.28
N ILE A 84 -5.88 3.07 -6.49
CA ILE A 84 -6.95 3.12 -7.50
C ILE A 84 -8.20 2.41 -6.99
N LEU A 85 -8.06 1.21 -6.43
CA LEU A 85 -9.19 0.47 -5.86
C LEU A 85 -9.87 1.26 -4.74
N TYR A 86 -9.10 1.93 -3.89
CA TYR A 86 -9.65 2.80 -2.85
C TYR A 86 -10.41 4.01 -3.42
N LEU A 87 -9.83 4.69 -4.42
CA LEU A 87 -10.50 5.83 -5.08
C LEU A 87 -11.77 5.40 -5.81
N VAL A 88 -11.76 4.25 -6.48
CA VAL A 88 -12.95 3.66 -7.11
C VAL A 88 -14.01 3.38 -6.05
N ALA A 89 -13.65 2.77 -4.92
CA ALA A 89 -14.57 2.50 -3.82
C ALA A 89 -15.17 3.79 -3.21
N LEU A 90 -14.43 4.90 -3.18
CA LEU A 90 -14.96 6.21 -2.75
C LEU A 90 -15.90 6.85 -3.78
N ALA A 91 -15.56 6.72 -5.07
CA ALA A 91 -16.27 7.36 -6.17
C ALA A 91 -17.52 6.59 -6.64
N THR A 92 -17.60 5.29 -6.36
CA THR A 92 -18.79 4.49 -6.68
C THR A 92 -19.84 4.63 -5.57
N PRO A 93 -21.06 5.11 -5.88
CA PRO A 93 -22.20 5.05 -4.96
C PRO A 93 -22.74 3.61 -4.83
N LEU A 94 -22.26 2.71 -5.68
CA LEU A 94 -22.52 1.28 -5.62
C LEU A 94 -21.71 0.67 -4.50
N THR A 95 -22.26 0.69 -3.30
CA THR A 95 -22.06 -0.48 -2.46
C THR A 95 -22.72 -1.66 -3.18
N PRO A 96 -22.00 -2.75 -3.49
CA PRO A 96 -22.63 -3.93 -4.11
C PRO A 96 -23.79 -4.51 -3.27
N PHE A 97 -23.99 -3.99 -2.06
CA PHE A 97 -24.92 -4.45 -1.03
C PHE A 97 -25.80 -3.33 -0.42
N GLY A 98 -25.92 -2.16 -1.05
CA GLY A 98 -26.89 -1.12 -0.62
C GLY A 98 -26.55 -0.35 0.67
N VAL A 99 -25.30 -0.38 1.14
CA VAL A 99 -24.82 0.44 2.26
C VAL A 99 -24.65 1.91 1.82
N LYS A 100 -25.07 2.87 2.65
CA LYS A 100 -24.90 4.30 2.36
C LYS A 100 -23.41 4.66 2.32
N GLN A 101 -23.04 5.55 1.39
CA GLN A 101 -21.71 6.14 1.29
C GLN A 101 -21.30 6.65 2.69
N GLN A 102 -20.23 6.07 3.25
CA GLN A 102 -19.79 6.44 4.60
C GLN A 102 -19.37 7.90 4.57
N THR A 103 -20.10 8.74 5.32
CA THR A 103 -19.61 10.05 5.73
C THR A 103 -18.23 9.84 6.36
N LEU A 104 -17.26 10.73 6.09
CA LEU A 104 -15.90 10.61 6.61
C LEU A 104 -15.92 10.52 8.16
N THR A 105 -15.98 9.31 8.71
CA THR A 105 -15.87 9.02 10.15
C THR A 105 -14.41 8.69 10.48
N THR A 106 -14.06 8.55 11.76
CA THR A 106 -12.69 8.23 12.22
C THR A 106 -12.11 6.97 11.53
N LEU A 107 -12.97 6.02 11.13
CA LEU A 107 -12.61 4.82 10.36
C LEU A 107 -12.32 5.08 8.87
N SER A 108 -12.74 6.21 8.31
CA SER A 108 -12.39 6.66 6.95
C SER A 108 -11.07 7.47 6.91
N ALA A 109 -10.67 8.04 8.05
CA ALA A 109 -9.40 8.76 8.17
C ALA A 109 -8.21 7.79 8.11
N VAL A 110 -8.35 6.58 8.66
CA VAL A 110 -7.30 5.55 8.65
C VAL A 110 -6.97 5.09 7.21
N PRO A 111 -7.94 4.65 6.37
CA PRO A 111 -7.70 4.35 4.96
C PRO A 111 -7.06 5.52 4.21
N PHE A 112 -7.51 6.76 4.44
CA PHE A 112 -6.92 7.94 3.79
C PHE A 112 -5.45 8.16 4.19
N THR A 113 -5.14 8.11 5.49
CA THR A 113 -3.76 8.22 5.99
C THR A 113 -2.88 7.10 5.44
N VAL A 114 -3.40 5.88 5.34
CA VAL A 114 -2.66 4.75 4.76
C VAL A 114 -2.37 4.99 3.28
N LYS A 115 -3.36 5.44 2.49
CA LYS A 115 -3.11 5.80 1.08
C LYS A 115 -2.13 6.94 0.90
N PHE A 116 -2.11 7.92 1.80
CA PHE A 116 -1.08 8.97 1.78
C PHE A 116 0.32 8.39 2.03
N ILE A 117 0.47 7.45 2.96
CA ILE A 117 1.74 6.77 3.23
C ILE A 117 2.18 5.92 2.02
N GLU A 118 1.26 5.23 1.35
CA GLU A 118 1.54 4.48 0.11
C GLU A 118 2.05 5.40 -1.01
N ILE A 119 1.49 6.60 -1.16
CA ILE A 119 1.98 7.61 -2.11
C ILE A 119 3.42 8.01 -1.79
N VAL A 120 3.75 8.22 -0.51
CA VAL A 120 5.13 8.53 -0.09
C VAL A 120 6.08 7.38 -0.45
N TYR A 121 5.65 6.13 -0.28
CA TYR A 121 6.42 4.96 -0.73
C TYR A 121 6.67 5.01 -2.24
N ILE A 122 5.62 5.21 -3.05
CA ILE A 122 5.72 5.24 -4.51
C ILE A 122 6.72 6.32 -4.96
N ILE A 123 6.62 7.53 -4.43
CA ILE A 123 7.52 8.64 -4.80
C ILE A 123 8.97 8.28 -4.48
N ALA A 124 9.24 7.71 -3.29
CA ALA A 124 10.58 7.30 -2.90
C ALA A 124 11.13 6.16 -3.77
N ALA A 125 10.29 5.19 -4.12
CA ALA A 125 10.66 4.02 -4.94
C ALA A 125 10.93 4.40 -6.42
N VAL A 126 10.06 5.20 -7.04
CA VAL A 126 10.22 5.68 -8.42
C VAL A 126 11.47 6.56 -8.55
N SER A 127 11.72 7.42 -7.56
CA SER A 127 12.94 8.24 -7.52
C SER A 127 14.20 7.37 -7.54
N MET A 128 14.20 6.21 -6.87
CA MET A 128 15.33 5.28 -6.95
C MET A 128 15.42 4.55 -8.28
N MET A 129 14.31 4.05 -8.82
CA MET A 129 14.36 3.38 -10.13
C MET A 129 14.98 4.29 -11.19
N ARG A 130 14.67 5.59 -11.13
CA ARG A 130 15.32 6.61 -11.97
C ARG A 130 16.83 6.69 -11.70
N LEU A 131 17.26 6.80 -10.43
CA LEU A 131 18.67 6.89 -10.07
C LEU A 131 19.47 5.63 -10.46
N MET A 132 18.92 4.44 -10.21
CA MET A 132 19.54 3.16 -10.58
C MET A 132 19.75 3.07 -12.08
N THR A 133 18.72 3.39 -12.87
CA THR A 133 18.80 3.32 -14.33
C THR A 133 19.71 4.40 -14.94
N THR A 134 19.89 5.55 -14.27
CA THR A 134 20.79 6.62 -14.73
C THR A 134 22.24 6.51 -14.25
N GLU A 135 22.51 5.88 -13.10
CA GLU A 135 23.88 5.68 -12.56
C GLU A 135 24.63 4.50 -13.22
N GLU A 136 23.91 3.61 -13.91
CA GLU A 136 24.47 2.38 -14.49
C GLU A 136 25.23 2.58 -15.83
N PRO A 137 24.80 3.48 -16.74
CA PRO A 137 25.57 3.85 -17.92
C PRO A 137 26.85 4.61 -17.58
N SER A 138 26.80 5.55 -16.62
CA SER A 138 27.94 6.38 -16.25
C SER A 138 29.08 5.59 -15.62
N ARG A 139 28.79 4.63 -14.73
CA ARG A 139 29.81 3.72 -14.18
C ARG A 139 30.45 2.81 -15.22
N ARG A 140 29.69 2.32 -16.21
CA ARG A 140 30.27 1.52 -17.31
C ARG A 140 31.22 2.34 -18.17
N LEU A 141 30.94 3.62 -18.37
CA LEU A 141 31.82 4.56 -19.06
C LEU A 141 33.10 4.84 -18.26
N GLU A 142 32.99 5.07 -16.94
CA GLU A 142 34.16 5.30 -16.07
C GLU A 142 35.04 4.05 -15.92
N SER A 143 34.47 2.83 -15.92
CA SER A 143 35.25 1.59 -15.82
C SER A 143 36.02 1.20 -17.08
N ARG A 144 35.77 1.90 -18.20
CA ARG A 144 36.41 1.66 -19.51
C ARG A 144 37.49 2.69 -19.84
N LEU A 145 37.67 3.70 -18.99
CA LEU A 145 38.74 4.71 -19.03
C LEU A 145 39.85 4.30 -18.05
#